data_AF-A0A2V9X6J7-F1
#
_entry.id   AF-A0A2V9X6J7-F1
#
_cell.length_a   1.000
_cell.length_b   1.000
_cell.length_c   1.000
_cell.angle_alpha   90.00
_cell.angle_beta   90.00
_cell.angle_gamma   90.00
#
_symmetry.space_group_name_H-M   'P 1'
#
loop_
_entity.id
_entity.type
_entity.pdbx_description
1 polymer ?
#
loop_
_entity_poly.entity_id
_entity_poly.type
_entity_poly.pdbx_seq_one_letter_code
_entity_poly.pdbx_strand_id
1 'polypeptide(L)'
;MTAVIMTLCAEATAAAGLAGSLFMAVVFAGVSSALWSWFFTAEKAPSYEDTRSTLRVAMTVTLAIVVTAASLIPYLKHARGSGGRGFFFASKLGQRLSPPKQQEETGRAKAFEGSVSDFGDAYSGIVLWAKQQTLTPLVAPAPVLGNYRLGISRSADPLVVPFSGVYWFFKAPDVRPPKGSREAHGSAELVTTRSTDRRPLSMEAHQNLGALIDLNCCSRIQVAIRNTDRYPETVSLELILTDTSLPKRPFQSLGGVMVKSTRPWRLYGDRPAVSETLTFAIPAHSMINRFDEVTIVFRLDPARADFGAKIGIERFVLIPRGL
;
A
#
# COMPACT_ATOMS: atom_id res chain seq x y z
N MET A 1 9.95 6.23 56.03
CA MET A 1 9.31 7.05 54.96
C MET A 1 9.32 6.33 53.60
N THR A 2 10.39 5.61 53.25
CA THR A 2 10.52 4.86 51.98
C THR A 2 9.59 3.63 51.86
N ALA A 3 9.28 2.94 52.95
CA ALA A 3 8.37 1.79 52.93
C ALA A 3 6.92 2.14 52.54
N VAL A 4 6.44 3.34 52.92
CA VAL A 4 5.09 3.83 52.60
C VAL A 4 4.96 4.17 51.12
N ILE A 5 6.05 4.64 50.49
CA ILE A 5 6.10 4.94 49.06
C ILE A 5 6.05 3.64 48.24
N MET A 6 6.65 2.56 48.74
CA MET A 6 6.64 1.25 48.06
C MET A 6 5.24 0.60 48.07
N THR A 7 4.50 0.71 49.17
CA THR A 7 3.12 0.20 49.23
C THR A 7 2.16 1.03 48.36
N LEU A 8 2.34 2.35 48.31
CA LEU A 8 1.57 3.24 47.43
C LEU A 8 1.81 2.94 45.93
N CYS A 9 3.04 2.63 45.53
CA CYS A 9 3.36 2.26 44.15
C CYS A 9 2.82 0.88 43.75
N ALA A 10 2.77 -0.08 44.68
CA ALA A 10 2.18 -1.40 44.44
C ALA A 10 0.65 -1.31 44.24
N GLU A 11 -0.04 -0.51 45.06
CA GLU A 11 -1.48 -0.29 44.91
C GLU A 11 -1.83 0.53 43.65
N ALA A 12 -1.00 1.52 43.29
CA ALA A 12 -1.16 2.26 42.03
C ALA A 12 -1.01 1.36 40.79
N THR A 13 -0.17 0.33 40.86
CA THR A 13 0.00 -0.65 39.77
C THR A 13 -1.25 -1.53 39.61
N ALA A 14 -1.88 -1.93 40.71
CA ALA A 14 -3.14 -2.68 40.68
C ALA A 14 -4.31 -1.83 40.15
N ALA A 15 -4.38 -0.55 40.55
CA ALA A 15 -5.40 0.38 40.08
C ALA A 15 -5.23 0.73 38.58
N ALA A 16 -3.99 0.90 38.10
CA ALA A 16 -3.72 1.20 36.69
C ALA A 16 -4.01 0.01 35.75
N GLY A 17 -3.85 -1.23 36.23
CA GLY A 17 -4.21 -2.44 35.49
C GLY A 17 -5.71 -2.56 35.23
N LEU A 18 -6.55 -2.12 36.18
CA LEU A 18 -8.02 -2.12 36.04
C LEU A 18 -8.53 -1.03 35.09
N ALA A 19 -7.75 0.04 34.86
CA ALA A 19 -8.11 1.17 33.99
C ALA A 19 -7.70 0.97 32.51
N GLY A 20 -7.15 -0.18 32.13
CA GLY A 20 -6.85 -0.51 30.72
C GLY A 20 -5.61 0.16 30.12
N SER A 21 -4.79 0.84 30.92
CA SER A 21 -3.56 1.50 30.46
C SER A 21 -2.33 0.61 30.69
N LEU A 22 -2.07 -0.30 29.75
CA LEU A 22 -0.94 -1.25 29.81
C LEU A 22 0.44 -0.56 29.85
N PHE A 23 0.56 0.63 29.27
CA PHE A 23 1.83 1.36 29.21
C PHE A 23 2.28 1.87 30.59
N MET A 24 1.35 2.41 31.38
CA MET A 24 1.68 2.92 32.72
C MET A 24 2.01 1.78 33.69
N ALA A 25 1.34 0.63 33.56
CA ALA A 25 1.62 -0.55 34.37
C ALA A 25 3.06 -1.08 34.15
N VAL A 26 3.55 -1.06 32.90
CA VAL A 26 4.93 -1.48 32.59
C VAL A 26 5.96 -0.48 33.16
N VAL A 27 5.69 0.82 33.08
CA VAL A 27 6.59 1.85 33.64
C VAL A 27 6.69 1.74 35.16
N PHE A 28 5.56 1.59 35.87
CA PHE A 28 5.56 1.45 37.33
C PHE A 28 6.18 0.12 37.80
N ALA A 29 5.95 -0.98 37.09
CA ALA A 29 6.61 -2.26 37.36
C ALA A 29 8.13 -2.16 37.14
N GLY A 30 8.56 -1.48 36.07
CA GLY A 30 9.97 -1.21 35.79
C GLY A 30 10.65 -0.41 36.91
N VAL A 31 10.04 0.71 37.31
CA VAL A 31 10.58 1.56 38.39
C VAL A 31 10.61 0.83 39.73
N SER A 32 9.59 0.05 40.06
CA SER A 32 9.54 -0.77 41.28
C SER A 32 10.66 -1.81 41.30
N SER A 33 10.88 -2.52 40.19
CA SER A 33 11.95 -3.53 40.08
C SER A 33 13.36 -2.92 40.15
N ALA A 34 13.55 -1.73 39.56
CA ALA A 34 14.81 -0.99 39.64
C ALA A 34 15.11 -0.55 41.07
N LEU A 35 14.11 -0.02 41.79
CA LEU A 35 14.25 0.37 43.19
C LEU A 35 14.54 -0.84 44.10
N TRP A 36 13.91 -1.99 43.84
CA TRP A 36 14.20 -3.24 44.55
C TRP A 36 15.62 -3.73 44.31
N SER A 37 16.09 -3.70 43.06
CA SER A 37 17.45 -4.13 42.72
C SER A 37 18.51 -3.21 43.35
N TRP A 38 18.25 -1.91 43.42
CA TRP A 38 19.15 -0.93 44.01
C TRP A 38 19.24 -1.09 45.53
N PHE A 39 18.12 -1.34 46.21
CA PHE A 39 18.12 -1.51 47.67
C PHE A 39 18.83 -2.80 48.11
N PHE A 40 18.63 -3.91 47.38
CA PHE A 40 19.30 -5.18 47.67
C PHE A 40 20.78 -5.19 47.30
N THR A 41 21.24 -4.32 46.41
CA THR A 41 22.67 -4.16 46.09
C THR A 41 23.38 -3.14 46.99
N ALA A 42 22.64 -2.23 47.63
CA ALA A 42 23.18 -1.26 48.57
C ALA A 42 23.40 -1.81 49.98
N GLU A 43 22.66 -2.85 50.41
CA GLU A 43 22.89 -3.52 51.70
C GLU A 43 23.78 -4.77 51.55
N LYS A 44 25.04 -4.59 51.97
CA LYS A 44 26.13 -5.56 52.13
C LYS A 44 26.84 -6.01 50.85
N ALA A 45 28.08 -5.54 50.71
CA ALA A 45 29.16 -6.36 50.15
C ALA A 45 29.48 -7.50 51.14
N PRO A 46 29.56 -8.76 50.69
CA PRO A 46 30.30 -9.76 51.43
C PRO A 46 31.45 -10.33 50.60
N SER A 47 32.54 -10.50 51.34
CA SER A 47 33.65 -11.38 51.06
C SER A 47 33.21 -12.81 50.70
N TYR A 48 34.09 -13.46 49.97
CA TYR A 48 34.07 -14.78 49.34
C TYR A 48 33.58 -15.96 50.22
N GLU A 49 33.05 -16.98 49.52
CA GLU A 49 32.50 -18.30 49.94
C GLU A 49 31.08 -18.38 50.54
N ASP A 50 30.10 -18.84 49.74
CA ASP A 50 29.12 -19.87 50.16
C ASP A 50 28.30 -20.39 48.95
N THR A 51 28.27 -21.70 48.75
CA THR A 51 27.55 -22.43 47.68
C THR A 51 26.02 -22.30 47.75
N ARG A 52 25.49 -21.63 48.78
CA ARG A 52 24.07 -21.30 48.93
C ARG A 52 23.63 -20.05 48.14
N SER A 53 24.60 -19.24 47.71
CA SER A 53 24.38 -18.02 46.92
C SER A 53 24.06 -18.33 45.45
N THR A 54 24.73 -19.33 44.87
CA THR A 54 24.55 -19.72 43.46
C THR A 54 23.15 -20.24 43.15
N LEU A 55 22.48 -20.91 44.10
CA LEU A 55 21.10 -21.36 43.91
C LEU A 55 20.11 -20.20 43.81
N ARG A 56 20.30 -19.15 44.62
CA ARG A 56 19.44 -17.95 44.59
C ARG A 56 19.71 -17.11 43.34
N VAL A 57 20.96 -16.99 42.92
CA VAL A 57 21.33 -16.35 41.66
C VAL A 57 20.79 -17.15 40.47
N ALA A 58 20.87 -18.48 40.50
CA ALA A 58 20.30 -19.34 39.46
C ALA A 58 18.77 -19.23 39.39
N MET A 59 18.07 -19.17 40.54
CA MET A 59 16.61 -18.96 40.58
C MET A 59 16.20 -17.58 40.06
N THR A 60 16.95 -16.53 40.38
CA THR A 60 16.65 -15.18 39.87
C THR A 60 16.92 -15.06 38.38
N VAL A 61 18.01 -15.65 37.87
CA VAL A 61 18.32 -15.71 36.43
C VAL A 61 17.28 -16.54 35.68
N THR A 62 16.88 -17.70 36.19
CA THR A 62 15.83 -18.53 35.55
C THR A 62 14.48 -17.84 35.55
N LEU A 63 14.09 -17.16 36.64
CA LEU A 63 12.85 -16.36 36.67
C LEU A 63 12.91 -15.21 35.65
N ALA A 64 14.04 -14.50 35.56
CA ALA A 64 14.23 -13.42 34.60
C ALA A 64 14.09 -13.92 33.15
N ILE A 65 14.67 -15.08 32.83
CA ILE A 65 14.56 -15.73 31.51
C ILE A 65 13.12 -16.14 31.21
N VAL A 66 12.40 -16.70 32.20
CA VAL A 66 10.99 -17.10 32.02
C VAL A 66 10.11 -15.87 31.79
N VAL A 67 10.34 -14.77 32.51
CA VAL A 67 9.60 -13.52 32.33
C VAL A 67 9.91 -12.87 30.98
N THR A 68 11.18 -12.83 30.55
CA THR A 68 11.52 -12.33 29.20
C THR A 68 10.91 -13.22 28.12
N ALA A 69 11.01 -14.54 28.24
CA ALA A 69 10.39 -15.47 27.30
C ALA A 69 8.87 -15.27 27.24
N ALA A 70 8.18 -15.20 28.39
CA ALA A 70 6.74 -14.97 28.47
C ALA A 70 6.32 -13.62 27.86
N SER A 71 7.12 -12.57 28.05
CA SER A 71 6.89 -11.24 27.44
C SER A 71 7.07 -11.23 25.91
N LEU A 72 7.86 -12.17 25.37
CA LEU A 72 8.09 -12.33 23.93
C LEU A 72 7.12 -13.31 23.25
N ILE A 73 6.36 -14.13 24.00
CA ILE A 73 5.29 -14.99 23.46
C ILE A 73 4.28 -14.24 22.56
N PRO A 74 3.76 -13.04 22.90
CA PRO A 74 2.86 -12.31 21.99
C PRO A 74 3.52 -11.86 20.68
N TYR A 75 4.85 -11.72 20.66
CA TYR A 75 5.61 -11.40 19.45
C TYR A 75 5.91 -12.65 18.60
N LEU A 76 6.13 -13.81 19.22
CA LEU A 76 6.31 -15.08 18.50
C LEU A 76 5.02 -15.59 17.83
N LYS A 77 3.83 -15.18 18.32
CA LYS A 77 2.56 -15.43 17.63
C LYS A 77 2.47 -14.75 16.25
N HIS A 78 3.35 -13.79 15.94
CA HIS A 78 3.39 -13.10 14.65
C HIS A 78 4.55 -13.55 13.74
N ALA A 79 5.39 -14.51 14.17
CA ALA A 79 6.55 -14.98 13.41
C ALA A 79 6.40 -16.41 12.83
N ARG A 80 5.26 -17.08 13.00
CA ARG A 80 5.06 -18.46 12.51
C ARG A 80 4.30 -18.49 11.18
N GLY A 81 4.98 -18.05 10.12
CA GLY A 81 4.66 -18.44 8.74
C GLY A 81 5.22 -19.83 8.47
N SER A 82 4.47 -20.89 8.76
CA SER A 82 4.82 -22.27 8.39
C SER A 82 3.56 -23.14 8.33
N GLY A 83 3.07 -23.36 7.11
CA GLY A 83 2.41 -24.57 6.61
C GLY A 83 1.36 -25.29 7.46
N GLY A 84 0.14 -25.39 6.91
CA GLY A 84 -0.63 -26.64 6.98
C GLY A 84 -1.97 -26.60 7.72
N ARG A 85 -3.03 -26.89 6.94
CA ARG A 85 -4.34 -27.50 7.29
C ARG A 85 -5.21 -26.87 8.39
N GLY A 86 -6.40 -26.42 7.95
CA GLY A 86 -7.59 -26.23 8.79
C GLY A 86 -8.80 -26.00 7.89
N PHE A 87 -9.53 -27.05 7.52
CA PHE A 87 -10.83 -27.42 8.09
C PHE A 87 -11.97 -26.42 7.78
N PHE A 88 -12.83 -26.86 6.86
CA PHE A 88 -14.12 -26.27 6.56
C PHE A 88 -15.02 -26.35 7.79
N PHE A 89 -15.52 -25.20 8.25
CA PHE A 89 -16.76 -25.15 9.00
C PHE A 89 -17.76 -24.30 8.22
N ALA A 90 -18.72 -25.01 7.64
CA ALA A 90 -19.97 -24.46 7.16
C ALA A 90 -20.89 -24.23 8.37
N SER A 91 -21.50 -23.06 8.44
CA SER A 91 -22.74 -22.88 9.18
C SER A 91 -23.75 -22.15 8.28
N LYS A 92 -24.73 -22.93 7.84
CA LYS A 92 -26.03 -22.46 7.36
C LYS A 92 -26.88 -22.04 8.56
N LEU A 93 -27.49 -20.86 8.48
CA LEU A 93 -28.88 -20.54 8.87
C LEU A 93 -29.04 -19.04 8.55
N GLY A 94 -30.07 -18.49 7.93
CA GLY A 94 -31.39 -18.98 7.57
C GLY A 94 -32.36 -17.80 7.72
N GLN A 95 -33.06 -17.47 6.62
CA GLN A 95 -34.37 -16.77 6.54
C GLN A 95 -34.40 -15.26 6.88
N ARG A 96 -34.67 -14.39 5.89
CA ARG A 96 -35.96 -13.96 5.27
C ARG A 96 -36.35 -12.59 5.86
N LEU A 97 -36.54 -11.58 5.00
CA LEU A 97 -37.80 -10.85 4.80
C LEU A 97 -37.68 -9.90 3.59
N SER A 98 -38.81 -9.69 2.91
CA SER A 98 -39.03 -9.17 1.55
C SER A 98 -38.83 -7.65 1.33
N PRO A 99 -38.75 -7.17 0.06
CA PRO A 99 -38.82 -5.74 -0.36
C PRO A 99 -40.30 -5.25 -0.34
N PRO A 100 -40.75 -4.03 -0.80
CA PRO A 100 -40.14 -3.03 -1.71
C PRO A 100 -40.47 -1.52 -1.39
N LYS A 101 -39.95 -0.57 -2.19
CA LYS A 101 -40.75 0.33 -3.08
C LYS A 101 -39.93 1.49 -3.66
N GLN A 102 -40.07 1.63 -4.99
CA GLN A 102 -39.74 2.82 -5.78
C GLN A 102 -40.65 3.99 -5.39
N GLN A 103 -40.08 5.20 -5.42
CA GLN A 103 -40.83 6.42 -5.71
C GLN A 103 -39.90 7.37 -6.48
N GLU A 104 -40.13 7.46 -7.80
CA GLU A 104 -39.72 8.59 -8.63
C GLU A 104 -40.60 9.80 -8.29
N GLU A 105 -40.01 10.99 -8.14
CA GLU A 105 -40.20 12.08 -9.11
C GLU A 105 -39.40 13.36 -8.79
N THR A 106 -38.75 13.87 -9.85
CA THR A 106 -38.47 15.27 -10.24
C THR A 106 -37.68 16.25 -9.34
N GLY A 107 -36.46 16.56 -9.82
CA GLY A 107 -36.16 17.88 -10.41
C GLY A 107 -35.72 19.03 -9.48
N ARG A 108 -34.41 19.13 -9.20
CA ARG A 108 -33.72 20.44 -9.10
C ARG A 108 -32.21 20.29 -9.27
N ALA A 109 -31.65 21.04 -10.23
CA ALA A 109 -30.23 21.15 -10.45
C ALA A 109 -29.49 21.52 -9.15
N LYS A 110 -28.57 20.66 -8.71
CA LYS A 110 -27.55 20.99 -7.72
C LYS A 110 -26.18 20.78 -8.37
N ALA A 111 -25.41 21.86 -8.37
CA ALA A 111 -24.00 21.85 -8.71
C ALA A 111 -23.28 20.74 -7.95
N PHE A 112 -22.47 19.97 -8.67
CA PHE A 112 -21.71 18.85 -8.13
C PHE A 112 -20.47 19.40 -7.40
N GLU A 113 -20.66 19.89 -6.18
CA GLU A 113 -19.57 19.99 -5.20
C GLU A 113 -19.27 18.58 -4.72
N GLY A 114 -18.31 17.93 -5.38
CA GLY A 114 -17.62 16.76 -4.85
C GLY A 114 -16.77 17.18 -3.66
N SER A 115 -17.42 17.39 -2.52
CA SER A 115 -16.81 17.56 -1.21
C SER A 115 -15.96 16.33 -0.92
N VAL A 116 -14.64 16.47 -1.04
CA VAL A 116 -13.65 15.56 -0.46
C VAL A 116 -13.66 15.80 1.05
N SER A 117 -14.74 15.36 1.71
CA SER A 117 -14.90 15.46 3.17
C SER A 117 -15.56 14.19 3.69
N ASP A 118 -14.79 13.11 3.72
CA ASP A 118 -15.09 12.03 4.68
C ASP A 118 -13.77 11.39 5.11
N PHE A 119 -13.06 12.13 5.97
CA PHE A 119 -11.86 11.68 6.67
C PHE A 119 -12.29 11.07 8.00
N GLY A 120 -12.90 9.87 7.96
CA GLY A 120 -13.39 9.20 9.17
C GLY A 120 -13.42 7.69 9.10
N ASP A 121 -13.65 7.12 7.92
CA ASP A 121 -13.92 5.70 7.82
C ASP A 121 -12.67 4.88 7.45
N ALA A 122 -12.42 3.84 8.23
CA ALA A 122 -11.42 2.84 7.95
C ALA A 122 -11.94 1.86 6.88
N TYR A 123 -11.51 2.04 5.63
CA TYR A 123 -11.87 1.14 4.53
C TYR A 123 -10.90 -0.03 4.42
N SER A 124 -11.42 -1.22 4.08
CA SER A 124 -10.61 -2.40 3.79
C SER A 124 -9.87 -2.29 2.45
N GLY A 125 -10.42 -1.52 1.51
CA GLY A 125 -9.82 -1.21 0.22
C GLY A 125 -10.49 -0.01 -0.44
N ILE A 126 -9.82 0.58 -1.43
CA ILE A 126 -10.28 1.76 -2.18
C ILE A 126 -10.05 1.50 -3.66
N VAL A 127 -11.07 1.77 -4.47
CA VAL A 127 -11.01 1.79 -5.93
C VAL A 127 -11.20 3.24 -6.37
N LEU A 128 -10.12 3.86 -6.84
CA LEU A 128 -10.10 5.26 -7.28
C LEU A 128 -10.11 5.31 -8.81
N TRP A 129 -11.21 5.78 -9.37
CA TRP A 129 -11.37 6.02 -10.81
C TRP A 129 -10.66 7.32 -11.21
N ALA A 130 -9.80 7.24 -12.22
CA ALA A 130 -9.10 8.42 -12.72
C ALA A 130 -10.08 9.38 -13.40
N LYS A 131 -9.96 10.67 -13.09
CA LYS A 131 -10.69 11.70 -13.83
C LYS A 131 -10.11 11.78 -15.25
N GLN A 132 -10.89 11.41 -16.25
CA GLN A 132 -10.48 11.43 -17.65
C GLN A 132 -10.12 12.86 -18.06
N GLN A 133 -8.88 13.07 -18.50
CA GLN A 133 -8.49 14.34 -19.12
C GLN A 133 -9.15 14.39 -20.49
N THR A 134 -10.09 15.32 -20.68
CA THR A 134 -10.69 15.61 -21.98
C THR A 134 -9.61 16.24 -22.86
N LEU A 135 -8.90 15.43 -23.64
CA LEU A 135 -8.05 15.92 -24.71
C LEU A 135 -8.99 16.49 -25.78
N THR A 136 -8.91 17.80 -26.03
CA THR A 136 -9.66 18.42 -27.13
C THR A 136 -9.16 17.81 -28.44
N PRO A 137 -10.03 17.18 -29.25
CA PRO A 137 -9.60 16.64 -30.53
C PRO A 137 -9.11 17.79 -31.40
N LEU A 138 -7.81 17.83 -31.66
CA LEU A 138 -7.25 18.72 -32.66
C LEU A 138 -7.62 18.14 -34.02
N VAL A 139 -8.62 18.75 -34.67
CA VAL A 139 -9.00 18.40 -36.03
C VAL A 139 -7.88 18.87 -36.95
N ALA A 140 -7.15 17.92 -37.54
CA ALA A 140 -6.18 18.26 -38.57
C ALA A 140 -6.91 18.90 -39.77
N PRO A 141 -6.35 19.94 -40.39
CA PRO A 141 -6.89 20.47 -41.63
C PRO A 141 -6.92 19.38 -42.71
N ALA A 142 -7.97 19.36 -43.52
CA ALA A 142 -8.20 18.32 -44.52
C ALA A 142 -6.96 18.15 -45.44
N PRO A 143 -6.51 16.91 -45.69
CA PRO A 143 -5.34 16.67 -46.53
C PRO A 143 -5.62 17.11 -47.97
N VAL A 144 -4.72 17.90 -48.53
CA VAL A 144 -4.69 18.19 -49.96
C VAL A 144 -4.27 16.88 -50.66
N LEU A 145 -5.13 16.33 -51.51
CA LEU A 145 -4.84 15.13 -52.30
C LEU A 145 -3.66 15.37 -53.25
N GLY A 146 -2.45 15.04 -52.79
CA GLY A 146 -1.28 14.81 -53.63
C GLY A 146 -1.05 13.31 -53.74
N ASN A 147 -0.81 12.82 -54.95
CA ASN A 147 -0.64 11.40 -55.27
C ASN A 147 0.43 10.70 -54.41
N TYR A 148 0.01 9.96 -53.37
CA TYR A 148 0.90 9.06 -52.63
C TYR A 148 0.54 7.61 -52.92
N ARG A 149 1.51 6.91 -53.52
CA ARG A 149 1.47 5.46 -53.75
C ARG A 149 1.33 4.75 -52.40
N LEU A 150 0.32 3.89 -52.30
CA LEU A 150 0.06 3.01 -51.16
C LEU A 150 1.19 1.98 -50.99
N GLY A 151 2.26 2.39 -50.33
CA GLY A 151 3.17 1.48 -49.63
C GLY A 151 2.63 1.27 -48.21
N ILE A 152 2.53 0.02 -47.77
CA ILE A 152 2.22 -0.35 -46.38
C ILE A 152 3.40 0.14 -45.52
N SER A 153 3.39 1.42 -45.15
CA SER A 153 4.33 1.95 -44.19
C SER A 153 3.87 1.50 -42.82
N ARG A 154 4.67 0.70 -42.12
CA ARG A 154 4.49 0.49 -40.67
C ARG A 154 4.47 1.89 -40.07
N SER A 155 3.34 2.26 -39.46
CA SER A 155 3.18 3.58 -38.85
C SER A 155 4.38 3.86 -37.95
N ALA A 156 5.20 4.83 -38.34
CA ALA A 156 6.35 5.27 -37.56
C ALA A 156 5.91 6.17 -36.39
N ASP A 157 4.63 6.49 -36.29
CA ASP A 157 4.12 7.34 -35.22
C ASP A 157 3.86 6.52 -33.94
N PRO A 158 4.37 6.99 -32.79
CA PRO A 158 4.04 6.39 -31.49
C PRO A 158 2.55 6.35 -31.20
N LEU A 159 2.06 5.22 -30.69
CA LEU A 159 0.69 5.11 -30.22
C LEU A 159 0.59 5.70 -28.81
N VAL A 160 -0.20 6.77 -28.66
CA VAL A 160 -0.44 7.44 -27.38
C VAL A 160 -1.82 7.07 -26.84
N VAL A 161 -1.87 6.51 -25.63
CA VAL A 161 -3.11 6.11 -24.95
C VAL A 161 -3.22 6.87 -23.62
N PRO A 162 -4.21 7.77 -23.45
CA PRO A 162 -4.42 8.45 -22.17
C PRO A 162 -4.87 7.48 -21.08
N PHE A 163 -4.46 7.72 -19.84
CA PHE A 163 -4.90 6.92 -18.71
C PHE A 163 -6.35 7.24 -18.35
N SER A 164 -7.21 6.24 -18.43
CA SER A 164 -8.62 6.28 -18.03
C SER A 164 -8.98 5.11 -17.12
N GLY A 165 -7.95 4.49 -16.52
CA GLY A 165 -8.09 3.30 -15.70
C GLY A 165 -8.48 3.60 -14.26
N VAL A 166 -8.26 2.60 -13.42
CA VAL A 166 -8.57 2.63 -11.99
C VAL A 166 -7.31 2.39 -11.16
N TYR A 167 -7.22 3.05 -10.02
CA TYR A 167 -6.22 2.76 -8.99
C TYR A 167 -6.85 1.89 -7.91
N TRP A 168 -6.18 0.81 -7.57
CA TRP A 168 -6.54 -0.10 -6.49
C TRP A 168 -5.62 0.15 -5.31
N PHE A 169 -6.22 0.36 -4.15
CA PHE A 169 -5.53 0.40 -2.87
C PHE A 169 -6.11 -0.68 -1.98
N PHE A 170 -5.26 -1.56 -1.46
CA PHE A 170 -5.68 -2.66 -0.59
C PHE A 170 -4.55 -3.02 0.36
N LYS A 171 -4.82 -3.80 1.40
CA LYS A 171 -3.83 -4.14 2.43
C LYS A 171 -3.49 -5.62 2.36
N ALA A 172 -2.25 -5.97 2.69
CA ALA A 172 -1.90 -7.38 2.88
C ALA A 172 -2.78 -8.03 3.98
N PRO A 173 -3.20 -9.29 3.84
CA PRO A 173 -2.80 -10.27 2.81
C PRO A 173 -3.69 -10.27 1.56
N ASP A 174 -4.57 -9.29 1.39
CA ASP A 174 -5.43 -9.24 0.21
C ASP A 174 -4.58 -9.05 -1.05
N VAL A 175 -4.98 -9.71 -2.15
CA VAL A 175 -4.33 -9.61 -3.47
C VAL A 175 -5.09 -8.70 -4.44
N ARG A 176 -6.23 -8.19 -4.00
CA ARG A 176 -7.11 -7.28 -4.72
C ARG A 176 -8.00 -6.55 -3.71
N PRO A 177 -8.59 -5.39 -4.07
CA PRO A 177 -9.58 -4.73 -3.23
C PRO A 177 -10.69 -5.69 -2.77
N PRO A 178 -10.97 -5.80 -1.45
CA PRO A 178 -12.04 -6.63 -0.93
C PRO A 178 -13.43 -6.21 -1.45
N LYS A 179 -14.40 -7.13 -1.36
CA LYS A 179 -15.81 -6.78 -1.62
C LYS A 179 -16.26 -5.68 -0.63
N GLY A 180 -16.94 -4.65 -1.14
CA GLY A 180 -17.32 -3.48 -0.32
C GLY A 180 -16.22 -2.42 -0.18
N SER A 181 -15.17 -2.48 -0.99
CA SER A 181 -14.19 -1.38 -1.10
C SER A 181 -14.87 -0.07 -1.48
N ARG A 182 -14.37 1.04 -0.96
CA ARG A 182 -14.90 2.36 -1.29
C ARG A 182 -14.53 2.72 -2.73
N GLU A 183 -15.53 3.13 -3.49
CA GLU A 183 -15.33 3.70 -4.82
C GLU A 183 -15.24 5.23 -4.70
N ALA A 184 -14.23 5.80 -5.35
CA ALA A 184 -14.01 7.24 -5.41
C ALA A 184 -13.57 7.65 -6.81
N HIS A 185 -13.71 8.94 -7.14
CA HIS A 185 -13.24 9.49 -8.41
C HIS A 185 -12.30 10.64 -8.11
N GLY A 186 -11.17 10.71 -8.81
CA GLY A 186 -10.19 11.77 -8.59
C GLY A 186 -8.83 11.53 -9.22
N SER A 187 -7.88 12.37 -8.82
CA SER A 187 -6.47 12.33 -9.25
C SER A 187 -5.62 11.64 -8.19
N ALA A 188 -4.94 10.55 -8.55
CA ALA A 188 -4.11 9.78 -7.62
C ALA A 188 -2.96 10.60 -7.02
N GLU A 189 -2.45 11.60 -7.74
CA GLU A 189 -1.45 12.53 -7.24
C GLU A 189 -1.99 13.48 -6.15
N LEU A 190 -3.29 13.75 -6.11
CA LEU A 190 -3.88 14.68 -5.13
C LEU A 190 -4.41 13.97 -3.88
N VAL A 191 -4.68 12.67 -3.97
CA VAL A 191 -5.26 11.88 -2.88
C VAL A 191 -4.18 11.40 -1.91
N THR A 192 -4.47 11.45 -0.60
CA THR A 192 -3.59 10.88 0.43
C THR A 192 -4.22 9.60 0.96
N THR A 193 -3.62 8.46 0.64
CA THR A 193 -4.07 7.16 1.14
C THR A 193 -3.11 6.65 2.20
N ARG A 194 -3.63 6.26 3.37
CA ARG A 194 -2.84 5.72 4.48
C ARG A 194 -3.55 4.54 5.13
N SER A 195 -2.78 3.52 5.49
CA SER A 195 -3.20 2.41 6.33
C SER A 195 -3.33 2.86 7.79
N THR A 196 -4.50 2.62 8.41
CA THR A 196 -4.77 2.98 9.81
C THR A 196 -4.32 1.92 10.81
N ASP A 197 -4.13 0.67 10.37
CA ASP A 197 -3.76 -0.49 11.18
C ASP A 197 -2.30 -0.92 10.98
N ARG A 198 -1.49 -0.06 10.33
CA ARG A 198 -0.07 -0.29 10.00
C ARG A 198 0.22 -1.50 9.12
N ARG A 199 -0.81 -2.12 8.52
CA ARG A 199 -0.57 -3.17 7.52
C ARG A 199 -0.03 -2.54 6.24
N PRO A 200 0.91 -3.20 5.54
CA PRO A 200 1.41 -2.73 4.25
C PRO A 200 0.26 -2.50 3.26
N LEU A 201 0.26 -1.32 2.66
CA LEU A 201 -0.63 -0.91 1.60
C LEU A 201 -0.03 -1.31 0.26
N SER A 202 -0.81 -2.02 -0.54
CA SER A 202 -0.54 -2.29 -1.94
C SER A 202 -1.27 -1.23 -2.79
N MET A 203 -0.59 -0.75 -3.82
CA MET A 203 -1.15 0.21 -4.77
C MET A 203 -0.87 -0.27 -6.19
N GLU A 204 -1.93 -0.33 -7.00
CA GLU A 204 -1.86 -0.76 -8.39
C GLU A 204 -2.72 0.15 -9.25
N ALA A 205 -2.36 0.33 -10.52
CA ALA A 205 -3.20 1.00 -11.51
C ALA A 205 -3.49 0.05 -12.66
N HIS A 206 -4.77 -0.10 -13.01
CA HIS A 206 -5.26 -1.04 -14.00
C HIS A 206 -5.94 -0.28 -15.13
N GLN A 207 -5.52 -0.51 -16.38
CA GLN A 207 -6.18 0.03 -17.56
C GLN A 207 -6.35 -1.07 -18.61
N ASN A 208 -7.60 -1.29 -19.03
CA ASN A 208 -7.90 -2.01 -20.25
C ASN A 208 -7.82 -1.02 -21.44
N LEU A 209 -7.12 -1.41 -22.50
CA LEU A 209 -6.89 -0.60 -23.69
C LEU A 209 -8.05 -0.68 -24.69
N GLY A 210 -9.01 -1.59 -24.48
CA GLY A 210 -10.16 -1.81 -25.35
C GLY A 210 -9.84 -2.48 -26.69
N ALA A 211 -8.55 -2.70 -26.97
CA ALA A 211 -8.06 -3.34 -28.18
C ALA A 211 -6.86 -4.22 -27.86
N LEU A 212 -6.76 -5.33 -28.61
CA LEU A 212 -5.65 -6.27 -28.49
C LEU A 212 -4.45 -5.75 -29.31
N ILE A 213 -3.34 -5.45 -28.63
CA ILE A 213 -2.12 -4.89 -29.22
C ILE A 213 -1.06 -5.98 -29.35
N ASP A 214 -0.40 -6.05 -30.51
CA ASP A 214 0.70 -6.99 -30.78
C ASP A 214 2.04 -6.45 -30.28
N LEU A 215 2.78 -7.20 -29.46
CA LEU A 215 4.06 -6.76 -28.90
C LEU A 215 5.18 -6.62 -29.92
N ASN A 216 5.04 -7.23 -31.10
CA ASN A 216 5.99 -7.06 -32.19
C ASN A 216 5.94 -5.66 -32.79
N CYS A 217 4.87 -4.88 -32.56
CA CYS A 217 4.81 -3.49 -33.02
C CYS A 217 5.93 -2.65 -32.42
N CYS A 218 6.31 -2.96 -31.18
CA CYS A 218 6.84 -1.96 -30.29
C CYS A 218 8.16 -2.41 -29.65
N SER A 219 9.11 -1.48 -29.50
CA SER A 219 10.42 -1.73 -28.88
C SER A 219 10.44 -1.36 -27.40
N ARG A 220 9.64 -0.37 -27.00
CA ARG A 220 9.56 0.13 -25.64
C ARG A 220 8.20 0.76 -25.38
N ILE A 221 7.76 0.72 -24.13
CA ILE A 221 6.57 1.42 -23.64
C ILE A 221 7.03 2.50 -22.69
N GLN A 222 6.58 3.72 -22.92
CA GLN A 222 6.80 4.85 -22.05
C GLN A 222 5.55 5.13 -21.23
N VAL A 223 5.74 5.36 -19.94
CA VAL A 223 4.68 5.72 -19.00
C VAL A 223 4.94 7.14 -18.55
N ALA A 224 4.09 8.06 -18.99
CA ALA A 224 4.14 9.45 -18.53
C ALA A 224 3.38 9.55 -17.20
N ILE A 225 4.07 10.04 -16.17
CA ILE A 225 3.56 10.18 -14.82
C ILE A 225 3.65 11.64 -14.36
N ARG A 226 2.82 11.94 -13.38
CA ARG A 226 2.75 13.22 -12.68
C ARG A 226 2.96 12.96 -11.18
N ASN A 227 4.12 13.37 -10.69
CA ASN A 227 4.58 13.07 -9.34
C ASN A 227 4.41 14.28 -8.41
N THR A 228 3.76 14.06 -7.27
CA THR A 228 3.65 15.03 -6.16
C THR A 228 4.07 14.40 -4.83
N ASP A 229 4.69 13.22 -4.90
CA ASP A 229 5.16 12.49 -3.75
C ASP A 229 6.37 13.17 -3.11
N ARG A 230 6.57 12.89 -1.83
CA ARG A 230 7.55 13.60 -0.97
C ARG A 230 8.75 12.77 -0.56
N TYR A 231 8.74 11.48 -0.87
CA TYR A 231 9.74 10.52 -0.40
C TYR A 231 10.61 10.05 -1.58
N PRO A 232 11.80 10.65 -1.77
CA PRO A 232 12.68 10.29 -2.88
C PRO A 232 13.16 8.84 -2.74
N GLU A 233 13.34 8.16 -3.88
CA GLU A 233 13.90 6.81 -3.96
C GLU A 233 13.12 5.73 -3.20
N THR A 234 11.83 5.98 -2.89
CA THR A 234 10.99 5.04 -2.15
C THR A 234 9.89 4.39 -2.98
N VAL A 235 9.78 4.71 -4.27
CA VAL A 235 8.74 4.20 -5.17
C VAL A 235 9.36 3.80 -6.48
N SER A 236 9.15 2.53 -6.86
CA SER A 236 9.41 2.04 -8.21
C SER A 236 8.12 1.59 -8.85
N LEU A 237 7.98 1.82 -10.15
CA LEU A 237 6.83 1.39 -10.93
C LEU A 237 7.22 0.16 -11.74
N GLU A 238 6.47 -0.92 -11.56
CA GLU A 238 6.59 -2.12 -12.37
C GLU A 238 5.44 -2.17 -13.37
N LEU A 239 5.78 -2.41 -14.65
CA LEU A 239 4.81 -2.50 -15.74
C LEU A 239 4.55 -3.97 -16.07
N ILE A 240 3.29 -4.40 -15.96
CA ILE A 240 2.82 -5.74 -16.30
C ILE A 240 1.83 -5.62 -17.45
N LEU A 241 2.00 -6.49 -18.44
CA LEU A 241 1.11 -6.63 -19.58
C LEU A 241 0.34 -7.94 -19.47
N THR A 242 -0.96 -7.90 -19.73
CA THR A 242 -1.84 -9.07 -19.62
C THR A 242 -2.70 -9.22 -20.86
N ASP A 243 -2.84 -10.47 -21.34
CA ASP A 243 -3.81 -10.84 -22.36
C ASP A 243 -5.07 -11.40 -21.70
N THR A 244 -6.09 -10.56 -21.53
CA THR A 244 -7.37 -10.94 -20.90
C THR A 244 -8.29 -11.68 -21.86
N SER A 245 -7.99 -11.69 -23.16
CA SER A 245 -8.77 -12.41 -24.18
C SER A 245 -8.63 -13.93 -24.05
N LEU A 246 -7.54 -14.40 -23.43
CA LEU A 246 -7.27 -15.82 -23.19
C LEU A 246 -7.72 -16.26 -21.79
N PRO A 247 -8.26 -17.49 -21.64
CA PRO A 247 -8.83 -17.96 -20.37
C PRO A 247 -7.82 -18.07 -19.22
N LYS A 248 -6.53 -18.31 -19.54
CA LYS A 248 -5.45 -18.39 -18.55
C LYS A 248 -4.89 -17.02 -18.16
N ARG A 249 -5.30 -15.95 -18.84
CA ARG A 249 -4.79 -14.58 -18.66
C ARG A 249 -3.26 -14.53 -18.57
N PRO A 250 -2.54 -14.99 -19.60
CA PRO A 250 -1.08 -14.96 -19.57
C PRO A 250 -0.62 -13.51 -19.45
N PHE A 251 0.40 -13.30 -18.62
CA PHE A 251 0.92 -11.98 -18.32
C PHE A 251 2.45 -11.98 -18.36
N GLN A 252 3.03 -10.80 -18.55
CA GLN A 252 4.46 -10.59 -18.53
C GLN A 252 4.80 -9.26 -17.88
N SER A 253 5.74 -9.29 -16.94
CA SER A 253 6.37 -8.07 -16.40
C SER A 253 7.47 -7.58 -17.34
N LEU A 254 7.49 -6.27 -17.60
CA LEU A 254 8.57 -5.56 -18.29
C LEU A 254 9.63 -5.01 -17.32
N GLY A 255 9.51 -5.35 -16.03
CA GLY A 255 10.43 -4.92 -14.98
C GLY A 255 10.00 -3.64 -14.26
N GLY A 256 10.80 -3.27 -13.25
CA GLY A 256 10.57 -2.10 -12.39
C GLY A 256 11.53 -0.96 -12.69
N VAL A 257 11.02 0.28 -12.66
CA VAL A 257 11.81 1.52 -12.82
C VAL A 257 11.59 2.43 -11.63
N MET A 258 12.67 2.90 -11.01
CA MET A 258 12.63 3.86 -9.90
C MET A 258 12.16 5.24 -10.38
N VAL A 259 11.24 5.85 -9.63
CA VAL A 259 10.77 7.22 -9.88
C VAL A 259 11.82 8.21 -9.40
N LYS A 260 12.32 9.06 -10.30
CA LYS A 260 13.43 10.01 -10.02
C LYS A 260 12.95 11.45 -9.86
N SER A 261 11.72 11.78 -10.25
CA SER A 261 11.17 13.14 -10.17
C SER A 261 10.85 13.65 -8.76
N THR A 262 10.99 12.80 -7.75
CA THR A 262 10.67 13.17 -6.37
C THR A 262 11.66 14.19 -5.83
N ARG A 263 11.17 15.38 -5.49
CA ARG A 263 12.01 16.46 -4.95
C ARG A 263 12.15 16.33 -3.44
N PRO A 264 13.33 16.67 -2.87
CA PRO A 264 13.50 16.76 -1.43
C PRO A 264 12.50 17.75 -0.81
N TRP A 265 12.00 17.40 0.38
CA TRP A 265 11.04 18.22 1.10
C TRP A 265 11.61 19.59 1.46
N ARG A 266 10.83 20.66 1.22
CA ARG A 266 11.12 22.03 1.65
C ARG A 266 9.97 22.55 2.53
N LEU A 267 10.33 23.26 3.61
CA LEU A 267 9.42 23.85 4.59
C LEU A 267 8.54 24.95 3.98
N TYR A 268 9.13 25.78 3.10
CA TYR A 268 8.47 26.89 2.43
C TYR A 268 8.71 26.76 0.94
N GLY A 269 7.67 26.46 0.18
CA GLY A 269 7.73 26.33 -1.28
C GLY A 269 6.50 25.63 -1.84
N ASP A 270 6.00 26.18 -2.95
CA ASP A 270 4.99 25.52 -3.74
C ASP A 270 5.49 24.16 -4.23
N ARG A 271 4.56 23.19 -4.28
CA ARG A 271 4.83 21.83 -4.76
C ARG A 271 4.09 21.60 -6.05
N PRO A 272 4.56 22.17 -7.17
CA PRO A 272 3.99 21.82 -8.46
C PRO A 272 4.25 20.34 -8.71
N ALA A 273 3.26 19.69 -9.30
CA ALA A 273 3.43 18.33 -9.77
C ALA A 273 4.52 18.29 -10.84
N VAL A 274 5.42 17.31 -10.74
CA VAL A 274 6.54 17.14 -11.66
C VAL A 274 6.21 16.02 -12.64
N SER A 275 6.28 16.32 -13.94
CA SER A 275 6.11 15.30 -14.97
C SER A 275 7.41 14.51 -15.17
N GLU A 276 7.28 13.19 -15.28
CA GLU A 276 8.37 12.27 -15.59
C GLU A 276 7.88 11.23 -16.59
N THR A 277 8.78 10.71 -17.43
CA THR A 277 8.46 9.62 -18.35
C THR A 277 9.38 8.44 -18.06
N LEU A 278 8.79 7.34 -17.60
CA LEU A 278 9.50 6.09 -17.35
C LEU A 278 9.50 5.26 -18.62
N THR A 279 10.62 4.61 -18.93
CA THR A 279 10.77 3.79 -20.15
C THR A 279 10.97 2.33 -19.78
N PHE A 280 10.14 1.47 -20.35
CA PHE A 280 10.17 0.02 -20.18
C PHE A 280 10.49 -0.63 -21.52
N ALA A 281 11.59 -1.38 -21.58
CA ALA A 281 11.99 -2.07 -22.80
C ALA A 281 11.11 -3.31 -23.02
N ILE A 282 10.65 -3.53 -24.25
CA ILE A 282 9.99 -4.79 -24.64
C ILE A 282 11.10 -5.76 -25.06
N PRO A 283 11.22 -6.94 -24.41
CA PRO A 283 12.21 -7.94 -24.81
C PRO A 283 12.04 -8.38 -26.27
N ALA A 284 13.14 -8.78 -26.91
CA ALA A 284 13.09 -9.35 -28.26
C ALA A 284 12.27 -10.66 -28.29
N HIS A 285 12.34 -11.45 -27.21
CA HIS A 285 11.57 -12.67 -27.01
C HIS A 285 10.60 -12.46 -25.85
N SER A 286 9.34 -12.25 -26.19
CA SER A 286 8.26 -12.01 -25.26
C SER A 286 7.57 -13.33 -24.87
N MET A 287 7.13 -13.46 -23.62
CA MET A 287 6.37 -14.64 -23.15
C MET A 287 4.92 -14.60 -23.63
N ILE A 288 4.42 -13.40 -23.93
CA ILE A 288 3.11 -13.16 -24.54
C ILE A 288 3.31 -12.48 -25.89
N ASN A 289 2.41 -12.73 -26.85
CA ASN A 289 2.47 -12.10 -28.17
C ASN A 289 1.62 -10.83 -28.24
N ARG A 290 0.55 -10.79 -27.46
CA ARG A 290 -0.46 -9.74 -27.48
C ARG A 290 -0.89 -9.38 -26.06
N PHE A 291 -1.47 -8.21 -25.88
CA PHE A 291 -2.01 -7.73 -24.61
C PHE A 291 -3.12 -6.71 -24.87
N ASP A 292 -4.07 -6.62 -23.95
CA ASP A 292 -5.16 -5.65 -23.97
C ASP A 292 -5.31 -4.95 -22.60
N GLU A 293 -4.64 -5.45 -21.56
CA GLU A 293 -4.61 -4.85 -20.24
C GLU A 293 -3.19 -4.51 -19.81
N VAL A 294 -3.07 -3.33 -19.19
CA VAL A 294 -1.84 -2.82 -18.61
C VAL A 294 -2.06 -2.60 -17.12
N THR A 295 -1.15 -3.16 -16.32
CA THR A 295 -1.13 -2.97 -14.87
C THR A 295 0.19 -2.33 -14.46
N ILE A 296 0.11 -1.21 -13.73
CA ILE A 296 1.26 -0.60 -13.05
C ILE A 296 1.19 -0.97 -11.58
N VAL A 297 2.21 -1.69 -11.09
CA VAL A 297 2.35 -2.01 -9.68
C VAL A 297 3.30 -1.00 -9.04
N PHE A 298 2.83 -0.31 -8.00
CA PHE A 298 3.64 0.63 -7.24
C PHE A 298 4.38 -0.15 -6.15
N ARG A 299 5.67 -0.40 -6.37
CA ARG A 299 6.57 -1.04 -5.41
C ARG A 299 7.06 0.02 -4.44
N LEU A 300 6.43 0.03 -3.26
CA LEU A 300 6.73 0.95 -2.17
C LEU A 300 7.86 0.40 -1.29
N ASP A 301 8.76 1.27 -0.86
CA ASP A 301 9.78 0.94 0.13
C ASP A 301 9.14 0.55 1.48
N PRO A 302 9.64 -0.50 2.16
CA PRO A 302 9.09 -0.94 3.45
C PRO A 302 8.98 0.16 4.51
N ALA A 303 9.87 1.16 4.51
CA ALA A 303 9.87 2.25 5.49
C ALA A 303 8.63 3.17 5.38
N ARG A 304 7.91 3.12 4.26
CA ARG A 304 6.69 3.89 4.01
C ARG A 304 5.52 3.03 3.54
N ALA A 305 5.56 1.73 3.80
CA ALA A 305 4.56 0.79 3.31
C ALA A 305 3.14 1.09 3.83
N ASP A 306 2.96 1.94 4.85
CA ASP A 306 1.65 2.39 5.32
C ASP A 306 1.07 3.55 4.49
N PHE A 307 1.80 4.13 3.53
CA PHE A 307 1.37 5.27 2.71
C PHE A 307 1.36 4.94 1.23
N GLY A 308 0.26 5.29 0.54
CA GLY A 308 0.21 5.26 -0.92
C GLY A 308 1.15 6.28 -1.56
N ALA A 309 1.61 5.98 -2.78
CA ALA A 309 2.37 6.93 -3.58
C ALA A 309 1.44 8.01 -4.16
N LYS A 310 1.89 9.27 -4.13
CA LYS A 310 1.16 10.40 -4.73
C LYS A 310 1.60 10.65 -6.17
N ILE A 311 1.33 9.67 -7.01
CA ILE A 311 1.76 9.66 -8.42
C ILE A 311 0.56 9.30 -9.28
N GLY A 312 0.23 10.16 -10.23
CA GLY A 312 -0.78 9.91 -11.25
C GLY A 312 -0.13 9.49 -12.56
N ILE A 313 -0.71 8.50 -13.24
CA ILE A 313 -0.39 8.13 -14.62
C ILE A 313 -1.20 9.04 -15.54
N GLU A 314 -0.53 9.68 -16.50
CA GLU A 314 -1.18 10.53 -17.51
C GLU A 314 -1.52 9.76 -18.77
N ARG A 315 -0.55 9.01 -19.31
CA ARG A 315 -0.66 8.29 -20.58
C ARG A 315 0.41 7.22 -20.74
N PHE A 316 0.11 6.26 -21.59
CA PHE A 316 1.03 5.28 -22.14
C PHE A 316 1.42 5.70 -23.56
N VAL A 317 2.69 5.52 -23.91
CA VAL A 317 3.20 5.78 -25.26
C VAL A 317 3.95 4.54 -25.73
N LEU A 318 3.41 3.85 -26.73
CA LEU A 318 4.01 2.67 -27.31
C LEU A 318 4.87 3.10 -28.50
N ILE A 319 6.17 2.83 -28.41
CA ILE A 319 7.15 3.25 -29.41
C ILE A 319 7.36 2.11 -30.42
N PRO A 320 7.13 2.32 -31.72
CA PRO A 320 7.39 1.33 -32.76
C PRO A 320 8.83 0.83 -32.81
N ARG A 321 9.03 -0.43 -33.21
CA ARG A 321 10.38 -0.95 -33.47
C ARG A 321 11.00 -0.24 -34.69
N GLY A 322 12.21 0.30 -34.52
CA GLY A 322 12.93 1.02 -35.57
C GLY A 322 13.07 2.53 -35.34
N LEU A 323 12.62 3.03 -34.18
CA LEU A 323 12.78 4.41 -33.70
C LEU A 323 13.71 4.55 -32.48
#